data_AF-A0A4Y7STY9-F1
#
_entry.id   AF-A0A4Y7STY9-F1
#
_cell.length_a   1.000
_cell.length_b   1.000
_cell.length_c   1.000
_cell.angle_alpha   90.00
_cell.angle_beta   90.00
_cell.angle_gamma   90.00
#
_symmetry.space_group_name_H-M   'P 1'
#
loop_
_entity.id
_entity.type
_entity.pdbx_description
1 polymer ?
#
loop_
_entity_poly.entity_id
_entity_poly.type
_entity_poly.pdbx_seq_one_letter_code
_entity_poly.pdbx_strand_id
1 'polypeptide(L)' 'SGAGPAATLSACTICLGCHRHDIFQCSSKLLWDGTTPAYSRKVDNGRPQDPNGKVLCSDWQRPSGCKSTTHDTKHGCS' A
#
# COMPACT_ATOMS: atom_id res chain seq x y z
N SER A 1 3.70 -13.40 32.09
CA SER A 1 2.89 -12.30 31.56
C SER A 1 2.34 -12.70 30.20
N GLY A 2 1.04 -12.58 29.96
CA GLY A 2 0.46 -12.93 28.66
C GLY A 2 0.77 -11.85 27.62
N ALA A 3 1.37 -12.23 26.50
CA ALA A 3 1.35 -11.37 25.32
C ALA A 3 -0.09 -11.36 24.77
N GLY A 4 -0.71 -10.17 24.70
CA GLY A 4 -1.95 -10.00 23.94
C GLY A 4 -1.72 -10.34 22.46
N PRO A 5 -2.78 -10.64 21.70
CA PRO A 5 -2.64 -10.96 20.27
C PRO A 5 -1.86 -9.86 19.56
N ALA A 6 -0.74 -10.24 18.93
CA ALA A 6 0.13 -9.30 18.24
C ALA A 6 -0.69 -8.57 17.17
N ALA A 7 -0.83 -7.25 17.31
CA ALA A 7 -1.73 -6.46 16.48
C ALA A 7 -1.32 -6.58 15.00
N THR A 8 -2.15 -7.23 14.19
CA THR A 8 -1.85 -7.54 12.79
C THR A 8 -1.55 -6.26 12.01
N LEU A 9 -0.28 -6.07 11.65
CA LEU A 9 0.17 -4.94 10.86
C LEU A 9 -0.15 -5.18 9.39
N SER A 10 -0.87 -4.25 8.77
CA SER A 10 -1.17 -4.28 7.35
C SER A 10 -0.01 -3.68 6.55
N ALA A 11 0.28 -4.26 5.38
CA ALA A 11 1.15 -3.64 4.39
C ALA A 11 0.48 -2.38 3.79
N CYS A 12 1.28 -1.38 3.42
CA CYS A 12 0.81 -0.13 2.85
C CYS A 12 1.19 0.03 1.37
N THR A 13 0.35 0.68 0.57
CA THR A 13 0.47 0.81 -0.90
C THR A 13 1.38 1.95 -1.33
N ILE A 14 1.91 2.69 -0.36
CA ILE A 14 2.57 3.98 -0.54
C ILE A 14 4.02 3.89 -0.04
N CYS A 15 4.22 3.44 1.19
CA CYS A 15 5.55 3.27 1.78
C CYS A 15 6.06 1.81 1.78
N LEU A 16 5.31 0.84 1.24
CA LEU A 16 5.53 -0.61 1.40
C LEU A 16 5.61 -1.16 2.85
N GLY A 17 5.62 -0.30 3.87
CA GLY A 17 5.92 -0.70 5.25
C GLY A 17 4.79 -1.46 5.94
N CYS A 18 5.14 -2.57 6.59
CA CYS A 18 4.29 -3.28 7.55
C CYS A 18 4.50 -2.72 8.97
N HIS A 19 4.20 -1.44 9.18
CA HIS A 19 4.33 -0.76 10.48
C HIS A 19 3.04 -0.03 10.88
N ARG A 20 2.89 0.31 12.16
CA ARG A 20 1.64 0.84 12.73
C ARG A 20 1.35 2.28 12.26
N HIS A 21 0.53 2.41 11.23
CA HIS A 21 -0.02 3.68 10.74
C HIS A 21 -1.39 3.45 10.06
N ASP A 22 -2.11 4.52 9.73
CA ASP A 22 -3.31 4.42 8.90
C ASP A 22 -2.92 4.24 7.42
N ILE A 23 -3.08 3.02 6.90
CA ILE A 23 -2.81 2.69 5.50
C ILE A 23 -3.81 3.34 4.52
N PHE A 24 -4.99 3.76 4.98
CA PHE A 24 -5.96 4.45 4.15
C PHE A 24 -5.58 5.91 3.94
N GLN A 25 -5.04 6.58 4.97
CA GLN A 25 -4.58 7.97 4.95
C GLN A 25 -3.08 8.15 4.68
N CYS A 26 -2.33 7.08 4.41
CA CYS A 26 -0.88 7.17 4.21
C CYS A 26 -0.51 8.06 3.00
N SER A 27 0.29 9.09 3.29
CA SER A 27 0.74 10.13 2.35
C SER A 27 2.27 10.24 2.31
N SER A 28 2.98 9.15 2.67
CA SER A 28 4.44 9.11 2.67
C SER A 28 5.02 9.43 1.29
N LYS A 29 6.10 10.22 1.28
CA LYS A 29 6.91 10.50 0.08
C LYS A 29 8.06 9.51 -0.10
N LEU A 30 8.24 8.60 0.85
CA LEU A 30 9.35 7.66 0.95
C LEU A 30 8.84 6.24 1.30
N LEU A 31 9.62 5.23 0.95
CA LEU A 31 9.40 3.85 1.36
C LEU A 31 9.82 3.62 2.82
N TRP A 32 9.65 2.40 3.30
CA TRP A 32 9.98 1.94 4.66
C TRP A 32 11.46 2.07 5.03
N ASP A 33 12.33 2.23 4.04
CA ASP A 33 13.77 2.50 4.21
C ASP A 33 14.08 3.96 4.58
N GLY A 34 13.13 4.87 4.39
CA GLY A 34 13.31 6.31 4.61
C GLY A 34 14.22 7.00 3.59
N THR A 35 14.55 6.35 2.47
CA THR A 35 15.50 6.86 1.46
C THR A 35 14.99 6.74 0.03
N THR A 36 14.26 5.67 -0.31
CA THR A 36 13.69 5.48 -1.65
C THR A 36 12.40 6.30 -1.80
N PRO A 37 12.23 7.12 -2.85
CA PRO A 37 10.97 7.83 -3.10
C PRO A 37 9.79 6.87 -3.32
N ALA A 38 8.65 7.16 -2.71
CA ALA A 38 7.41 6.42 -2.95
C ALA A 38 6.91 6.66 -4.38
N TYR A 39 6.88 5.61 -5.21
CA TYR A 39 6.44 5.71 -6.60
C TYR A 39 4.94 5.99 -6.74
N SER A 40 4.12 5.44 -5.84
CA SER A 40 2.67 5.64 -5.85
C SER A 40 2.20 6.59 -4.75
N ARG A 41 1.16 7.39 -5.04
CA ARG A 41 0.51 8.31 -4.10
C ARG A 41 -0.98 8.02 -3.99
N LYS A 42 -1.61 8.43 -2.89
CA LYS A 42 -3.08 8.45 -2.81
C LYS A 42 -3.65 9.72 -3.41
N VAL A 43 -4.84 9.58 -3.98
CA VAL A 43 -5.75 10.68 -4.32
C VAL A 43 -7.01 10.61 -3.44
N ASP A 44 -7.86 11.64 -3.49
CA ASP A 44 -8.97 11.86 -2.55
C ASP A 44 -9.96 10.68 -2.44
N ASN A 45 -10.07 9.86 -3.49
CA ASN A 45 -10.86 8.63 -3.51
C ASN A 45 -10.15 7.42 -2.83
N GLY A 46 -9.15 7.66 -1.98
CA GLY A 46 -8.38 6.66 -1.21
C GLY A 46 -7.50 5.69 -2.01
N ARG A 47 -7.61 5.72 -3.34
CA ARG A 47 -6.94 4.81 -4.29
C ARG A 47 -5.49 5.23 -4.56
N PRO A 48 -4.55 4.28 -4.66
CA PRO A 48 -3.20 4.57 -5.16
C PRO A 48 -3.22 4.92 -6.65
N GLN A 49 -2.37 5.86 -7.05
CA GLN A 49 -2.05 6.22 -8.42
C GLN A 49 -0.54 6.27 -8.62
N ASP A 50 -0.08 5.92 -9.82
CA ASP A 50 1.29 6.16 -10.27
C ASP A 50 1.54 7.67 -10.57
N PRO A 51 2.78 8.08 -10.91
CA PRO A 51 3.09 9.47 -11.26
C PRO A 51 2.39 9.98 -12.52
N ASN A 52 1.88 9.08 -13.37
CA ASN A 52 1.13 9.38 -14.60
C ASN A 52 -0.39 9.52 -14.35
N GLY A 53 -0.85 9.36 -13.10
CA GLY A 53 -2.27 9.40 -12.72
C GLY A 53 -3.02 8.07 -12.94
N LYS A 54 -2.32 7.00 -13.34
CA LYS A 54 -2.92 5.68 -13.54
C LYS A 54 -3.28 5.06 -12.19
N VAL A 55 -4.57 4.78 -11.98
CA VAL A 55 -5.06 4.09 -10.79
C VAL A 55 -4.47 2.67 -10.71
N LEU A 56 -3.78 2.39 -9.61
CA LEU A 56 -3.23 1.08 -9.30
C LEU A 56 -4.26 0.23 -8.54
N CYS A 57 -4.02 -1.09 -8.50
CA CYS A 57 -4.82 -1.98 -7.67
C CYS A 57 -4.46 -1.80 -6.19
N SER A 58 -5.46 -1.86 -5.31
CA SER A 58 -5.28 -1.96 -3.84
C SER A 58 -5.68 -3.33 -3.28
N ASP A 59 -6.40 -4.16 -4.02
CA ASP A 59 -6.87 -5.47 -3.55
C ASP A 59 -5.72 -6.47 -3.30
N TRP A 60 -4.56 -6.29 -3.95
CA TRP A 60 -3.38 -7.13 -3.70
C TRP A 60 -2.85 -7.03 -2.26
N GLN A 61 -3.16 -5.94 -1.53
CA GLN A 61 -2.78 -5.76 -0.12
C GLN A 61 -3.75 -6.42 0.86
N ARG A 62 -4.92 -6.84 0.40
CA ARG A 62 -5.92 -7.51 1.24
C ARG A 62 -5.45 -8.96 1.46
N PRO A 63 -5.70 -9.58 2.62
CA PRO A 63 -5.32 -10.99 2.86
C PRO A 63 -5.89 -12.00 1.84
N SER A 64 -6.91 -11.61 1.07
CA SER A 64 -7.48 -12.39 -0.04
C SER A 64 -6.70 -12.31 -1.36
N GLY A 65 -5.72 -11.41 -1.47
CA GLY A 65 -5.08 -10.98 -2.71
C GLY A 65 -6.05 -10.30 -3.69
N CYS A 66 -5.51 -9.93 -4.86
CA CYS A 66 -6.32 -9.54 -6.02
C CYS A 66 -6.63 -10.78 -6.87
N LYS A 67 -7.91 -11.01 -7.19
CA LYS A 67 -8.38 -12.18 -7.95
C LYS A 67 -8.67 -11.89 -9.43
N SER A 68 -8.28 -10.72 -9.94
CA SER A 68 -8.77 -10.19 -11.23
C SER A 68 -7.71 -10.29 -12.34
N THR A 69 -7.93 -11.24 -13.25
CA THR A 69 -7.11 -11.54 -14.44
C THR A 69 -7.16 -10.47 -15.54
N THR A 70 -7.89 -9.38 -15.36
CA THR A 70 -8.16 -8.39 -16.42
C THR A 70 -7.32 -7.11 -16.29
N HIS A 71 -6.12 -7.20 -15.74
CA HIS A 71 -5.07 -6.16 -15.80
C HIS A 71 -3.77 -6.66 -15.16
N ASP A 72 -2.79 -7.03 -15.99
CA ASP A 72 -1.53 -7.60 -15.50
C ASP A 72 -0.60 -6.54 -14.89
N THR A 73 -0.75 -5.29 -15.34
CA THR A 73 0.01 -4.12 -14.89
C THR A 73 -0.37 -3.58 -13.50
N LYS A 74 -0.99 -4.41 -12.66
CA LYS A 74 -1.51 -4.05 -11.33
C LYS A 74 -0.51 -4.23 -10.19
N HIS A 75 0.53 -5.04 -10.38
CA HIS A 75 1.66 -5.20 -9.44
C HIS A 75 2.82 -4.24 -9.78
N GLY A 76 2.48 -3.01 -10.20
CA GLY A 76 3.41 -1.91 -10.13
C GLY A 76 3.62 -1.57 -8.66
N CYS A 77 4.66 -2.15 -8.06
CA CYS A 77 5.05 -1.83 -6.69
C CYS A 77 5.36 -0.33 -6.59
N SER A 78 4.76 0.32 -5.59
CA SER A 78 5.43 1.40 -4.87
C SER A 78 6.79 0.90 -4.38
#